data_AF-A0AAU5Y8L0-F1
#
_entry.id   AF-A0AAU5Y8L0-F1
#
_cell.length_a   1.000
_cell.length_b   1.000
_cell.length_c   1.000
_cell.angle_alpha   90.00
_cell.angle_beta   90.00
_cell.angle_gamma   90.00
#
_symmetry.space_group_name_H-M   'P 1'
#
loop_
_entity.id
_entity.type
_entity.pdbx_description
1 polymer ?
#
loop_
_entity_poly.entity_id
_entity_poly.type
_entity_poly.pdbx_seq_one_letter_code
_entity_poly.pdbx_strand_id
1 'polypeptide(L)'
;MRRGERHDVGLRVRANMREPHYICVPRHPCDLFDLHVRFGDRVPDRIVVLEKAFQNDTRFPRGAVLETDDAGEVHVRFRHLAPGFAYGIRWQPAGLG
;
A
#
# COMPACT_ATOMS: atom_id res chain seq x y z
N MET A 1 25.46 10.02 -4.27
CA MET A 1 24.32 10.61 -3.54
C MET A 1 24.88 11.51 -2.45
N ARG A 2 24.42 12.77 -2.35
CA ARG A 2 24.83 13.68 -1.28
C ARG A 2 23.92 13.49 -0.07
N ARG A 3 24.49 13.63 1.13
CA ARG A 3 23.77 13.47 2.40
C ARG A 3 22.89 14.71 2.62
N GLY A 4 21.56 14.55 2.56
CA GLY A 4 20.59 15.61 2.91
C GLY A 4 19.66 16.07 1.78
N GLU A 5 19.77 15.54 0.57
CA GLU A 5 18.81 15.87 -0.50
C GLU A 5 17.53 15.04 -0.34
N ARG A 6 16.38 15.73 -0.28
CA ARG A 6 15.05 15.13 -0.39
C ARG A 6 14.80 14.81 -1.86
N HIS A 7 14.46 13.56 -2.15
CA HIS A 7 14.12 13.12 -3.49
C HIS A 7 12.67 12.64 -3.53
N ASP A 8 11.85 13.27 -4.35
CA ASP A 8 10.50 12.79 -4.64
C ASP A 8 10.57 11.87 -5.87
N VAL A 9 10.06 10.65 -5.73
CA VAL A 9 10.03 9.64 -6.81
C VAL A 9 8.58 9.24 -7.05
N GLY A 10 8.08 9.52 -8.26
CA GLY A 10 6.77 9.07 -8.71
C GLY A 10 6.90 7.83 -9.57
N LEU A 11 6.21 6.75 -9.21
CA LEU A 11 6.16 5.51 -9.99
C LEU A 11 4.71 5.14 -10.30
N ARG A 12 4.40 4.96 -11.59
CA ARG A 12 3.13 4.41 -12.06
C ARG A 12 3.37 3.09 -12.77
N VAL A 13 2.77 2.02 -12.25
CA VAL A 13 2.89 0.67 -12.80
C VAL A 13 1.51 0.14 -13.15
N ARG A 14 1.40 -0.52 -14.31
CA ARG A 14 0.29 -1.42 -14.62
C ARG A 14 0.85 -2.84 -14.60
N ALA A 15 0.50 -3.61 -13.57
CA ALA A 15 0.99 -4.97 -13.41
C ALA A 15 -0.17 -5.89 -13.05
N ASN A 16 -0.10 -7.14 -13.53
CA ASN A 16 -0.92 -8.21 -13.00
C ASN A 16 -0.27 -8.71 -11.70
N MET A 17 -0.69 -8.12 -10.58
CA MET A 17 -0.11 -8.38 -9.26
C MET A 17 -0.44 -9.81 -8.83
N ARG A 18 0.58 -10.64 -8.63
CA ARG A 18 0.41 -12.03 -8.15
C ARG A 18 0.03 -12.08 -6.67
N GLU A 19 0.56 -11.18 -5.87
CA GLU A 19 0.18 -11.06 -4.47
C GLU A 19 -0.87 -9.96 -4.28
N PRO A 20 -1.89 -10.17 -3.43
CA PRO A 20 -2.97 -9.21 -3.24
C PRO A 20 -2.56 -8.12 -2.22
N HIS A 21 -1.38 -7.54 -2.39
CA HIS A 21 -0.90 -6.43 -1.57
C HIS A 21 0.08 -5.56 -2.36
N TYR A 22 0.10 -4.26 -2.05
CA TYR A 22 1.10 -3.33 -2.54
C TYR A 22 1.74 -2.65 -1.32
N ILE A 23 3.03 -2.89 -1.10
CA ILE A 23 3.76 -2.36 0.06
C ILE A 23 5.08 -1.71 -0.34
N CYS A 24 5.48 -0.73 0.46
CA CYS A 24 6.80 -0.14 0.50
C CYS A 24 7.47 -0.53 1.83
N VAL A 25 8.70 -1.01 1.76
CA VAL A 25 9.57 -1.23 2.93
C VAL A 25 10.80 -0.34 2.78
N PRO A 26 10.77 0.88 3.34
CA PRO A 26 11.85 1.83 3.13
C PRO A 26 13.14 1.36 3.83
N ARG A 27 14.27 1.45 3.12
CA ARG A 27 15.62 1.18 3.67
C ARG A 27 16.22 2.38 4.38
N HIS A 28 15.69 3.57 4.11
CA HIS A 28 16.11 4.87 4.68
C HIS A 28 14.87 5.65 5.13
N PRO A 29 15.00 6.67 5.98
CA PRO A 29 13.86 7.52 6.38
C PRO A 29 13.11 8.04 5.16
N CYS A 30 11.79 7.91 5.17
CA CYS A 30 10.91 8.36 4.09
C CYS A 30 9.81 9.25 4.65
N ASP A 31 9.77 10.51 4.24
CA ASP A 31 8.84 11.50 4.80
C ASP A 31 7.41 11.28 4.33
N LEU A 32 7.24 10.82 3.08
CA LEU A 32 5.94 10.62 2.46
C LEU A 32 5.97 9.43 1.51
N PHE A 33 5.01 8.53 1.69
CA PHE A 33 4.62 7.55 0.69
C PHE A 33 3.14 7.75 0.37
N ASP A 34 2.87 8.17 -0.86
CA ASP A 34 1.52 8.41 -1.38
C ASP A 34 1.15 7.26 -2.32
N LEU A 35 0.15 6.46 -1.92
CA LEU A 35 -0.27 5.24 -2.62
C LEU A 35 -1.69 5.40 -3.16
N HIS A 36 -1.80 5.28 -4.48
CA HIS A 36 -3.07 5.27 -5.20
C HIS A 36 -3.21 3.97 -5.99
N VAL A 37 -4.26 3.20 -5.70
CA VAL A 37 -4.54 1.91 -6.34
C VAL A 37 -5.93 1.94 -6.94
N ARG A 38 -6.03 1.54 -8.21
CA ARG A 38 -7.29 1.39 -8.93
C ARG A 38 -7.52 -0.08 -9.25
N PHE A 39 -8.60 -0.65 -8.73
CA PHE A 39 -8.91 -2.07 -8.90
C PHE A 39 -9.68 -2.37 -10.21
N GLY A 40 -10.27 -1.35 -10.83
CA GLY A 40 -11.11 -1.53 -12.02
C GLY A 40 -12.44 -2.21 -11.67
N ASP A 41 -12.98 -3.02 -12.58
CA ASP A 41 -14.34 -3.56 -12.45
C ASP A 41 -14.50 -4.62 -11.34
N ARG A 42 -13.39 -5.18 -10.85
CA ARG A 42 -13.41 -6.22 -9.81
C ARG A 42 -12.81 -5.67 -8.52
N VAL A 43 -13.63 -4.93 -7.79
CA VAL A 43 -13.29 -4.36 -6.48
C VAL A 43 -13.13 -5.50 -5.45
N PRO A 44 -12.06 -5.51 -4.65
CA PRO A 44 -11.88 -6.50 -3.58
C PRO A 44 -12.93 -6.39 -2.47
N ASP A 45 -13.33 -7.51 -1.87
CA ASP A 45 -14.32 -7.54 -0.77
C ASP A 45 -13.81 -6.86 0.50
N ARG A 46 -12.49 -6.84 0.68
CA ARG A 46 -11.85 -6.25 1.85
C ARG A 46 -10.49 -5.70 1.50
N ILE A 47 -10.25 -4.45 1.87
CA ILE A 47 -8.98 -3.76 1.73
C ILE A 47 -8.54 -3.31 3.12
N VAL A 48 -7.29 -3.54 3.48
CA VAL A 48 -6.75 -3.24 4.82
C VAL A 48 -5.44 -2.49 4.69
N VAL A 49 -5.31 -1.40 5.45
CA VAL A 49 -4.07 -0.63 5.60
C VAL A 49 -3.03 -1.46 6.33
N LEU A 50 -1.80 -1.42 5.84
CA LEU A 50 -0.61 -1.87 6.55
C LEU A 50 0.18 -0.63 6.93
N GLU A 51 0.29 -0.33 8.21
CA GLU A 51 1.12 0.76 8.73
C GLU A 51 2.03 0.21 9.83
N LYS A 52 3.34 0.38 9.65
CA LYS A 52 4.36 -0.21 10.53
C LYS A 52 4.21 -1.73 10.70
N ALA A 53 3.74 -2.42 9.67
CA ALA A 53 3.47 -3.85 9.74
C ALA A 53 4.77 -4.67 9.63
N PHE A 54 4.88 -5.74 10.41
CA PHE A 54 5.93 -6.75 10.22
C PHE A 54 5.53 -7.74 9.11
N GLN A 55 6.51 -8.43 8.54
CA GLN A 55 6.30 -9.47 7.51
C GLN A 55 5.19 -10.48 7.89
N ASN A 56 5.06 -10.81 9.18
CA ASN A 56 4.04 -11.72 9.68
C ASN A 56 2.63 -11.11 9.75
N ASP A 57 2.52 -9.81 10.03
CA ASP A 57 1.24 -9.09 10.06
C ASP A 57 0.63 -8.96 8.66
N THR A 58 1.47 -9.02 7.62
CA THR A 58 0.99 -9.03 6.25
C THR A 58 0.04 -10.21 6.01
N ARG A 59 0.22 -11.38 6.64
CA ARG A 59 -0.68 -12.55 6.44
C ARG A 59 -2.06 -12.39 7.08
N PHE A 60 -2.14 -11.70 8.22
CA PHE A 60 -3.38 -11.47 8.97
C PHE A 60 -3.48 -10.00 9.37
N PRO A 61 -3.83 -9.12 8.43
CA PRO A 61 -3.70 -7.69 8.62
C PRO A 61 -4.70 -7.20 9.69
N ARG A 62 -4.20 -6.45 10.67
CA ARG A 62 -4.98 -5.85 11.76
C ARG A 62 -5.23 -4.35 11.59
N GLY A 63 -4.99 -3.81 10.42
CA GLY A 63 -5.13 -2.37 10.15
C GLY A 63 -6.57 -1.93 9.89
N ALA A 64 -6.72 -0.64 9.63
CA ALA A 64 -7.99 -0.04 9.22
C ALA A 64 -8.46 -0.64 7.90
N VAL A 65 -9.77 -0.89 7.80
CA VAL A 65 -10.41 -1.30 6.55
C VAL A 65 -10.65 -0.06 5.69
N LEU A 66 -10.37 -0.17 4.40
CA LEU A 66 -10.63 0.88 3.42
C LEU A 66 -11.77 0.46 2.51
N GLU A 67 -12.59 1.44 2.14
CA GLU A 67 -13.56 1.32 1.06
C GLU A 67 -12.99 2.00 -0.19
N THR A 68 -13.37 1.50 -1.36
CA THR A 68 -13.08 2.21 -2.61
C THR A 68 -14.01 3.40 -2.77
N ASP A 69 -13.56 4.42 -3.49
CA ASP A 69 -14.45 5.44 -4.00
C ASP A 69 -15.35 4.93 -5.15
N ASP A 70 -16.19 5.81 -5.68
CA ASP A 70 -17.11 5.52 -6.80
C ASP A 70 -16.39 5.07 -8.09
N ALA A 71 -15.08 5.31 -8.20
CA ALA A 71 -14.25 4.88 -9.32
C ALA A 71 -13.56 3.53 -9.09
N GLY A 72 -13.77 2.88 -7.93
CA GLY A 72 -13.10 1.64 -7.56
C GLY A 72 -11.64 1.87 -7.18
N GLU A 73 -11.32 3.06 -6.66
CA GLU A 73 -9.97 3.48 -6.28
C GLU A 73 -9.81 3.61 -4.77
N VAL A 74 -8.58 3.42 -4.29
CA VAL A 74 -8.17 3.69 -2.92
C VAL A 74 -6.98 4.62 -2.94
N HIS A 75 -7.06 5.65 -2.10
CA HIS A 75 -5.98 6.59 -1.85
C HIS A 75 -5.60 6.59 -0.38
N VAL A 76 -4.33 6.29 -0.08
CA VAL A 76 -3.79 6.31 1.28
C VAL A 76 -2.41 6.95 1.30
N ARG A 77 -2.13 7.69 2.38
CA ARG A 77 -0.85 8.40 2.58
C ARG A 77 -0.23 8.00 3.90
N PHE A 78 1.05 7.66 3.85
CA PHE A 78 1.88 7.37 5.01
C PHE A 78 2.91 8.48 5.17
N ARG A 79 3.15 8.92 6.42
CA ARG A 79 4.10 9.99 6.73
C ARG A 79 5.11 9.54 7.77
N HIS A 80 6.33 10.05 7.69
CA HIS A 80 7.42 9.75 8.64
C HIS A 80 7.64 8.24 8.80
N LEU A 81 7.80 7.53 7.68
CA LEU A 81 7.94 6.08 7.65
C LEU A 81 9.26 5.67 8.32
N ALA A 82 9.15 4.86 9.37
CA ALA A 82 10.28 4.20 9.99
C ALA A 82 10.86 3.12 9.07
N PRO A 83 12.20 3.08 8.86
CA PRO A 83 12.84 2.04 8.07
C PRO A 83 12.58 0.63 8.59
N GLY A 84 12.55 -0.34 7.68
CA GLY A 84 12.41 -1.77 8.02
C GLY A 84 10.99 -2.26 8.29
N PHE A 85 9.98 -1.38 8.25
CA PHE A 85 8.57 -1.76 8.36
C PHE A 85 7.84 -1.69 7.01
N ALA A 86 6.78 -2.47 6.87
CA ALA A 86 5.90 -2.41 5.69
C ALA A 86 4.81 -1.34 5.84
N TYR A 87 4.62 -0.58 4.75
CA TYR A 87 3.57 0.43 4.59
C TYR A 87 2.85 0.20 3.28
N GLY A 88 1.53 0.20 3.27
CA GLY A 88 0.74 0.03 2.05
C GLY A 88 -0.64 -0.55 2.30
N ILE A 89 -1.15 -1.34 1.36
CA ILE A 89 -2.45 -1.99 1.49
C ILE A 89 -2.35 -3.47 1.13
N ARG A 90 -3.22 -4.26 1.75
CA ARG A 90 -3.51 -5.65 1.38
C ARG A 90 -4.99 -5.78 1.12
N TRP A 91 -5.37 -6.61 0.17
CA TRP A 91 -6.77 -6.89 -0.12
C TRP A 91 -7.06 -8.38 -0.16
N GLN A 92 -8.32 -8.73 0.00
CA GLN A 92 -8.86 -10.05 -0.28
C GLN A 92 -9.58 -9.97 -1.62
N PRO A 93 -9.16 -10.73 -2.65
CA PRO A 93 -9.85 -10.73 -3.93
C PRO A 93 -11.34 -11.01 -3.73
N ALA A 94 -12.19 -10.35 -4.54
CA ALA A 94 -13.61 -10.65 -4.56
C ALA A 94 -13.81 -12.17 -4.67
N GLY A 95 -14.55 -12.74 -3.72
CA GLY A 95 -14.91 -14.15 -3.76
C GLY A 95 -15.56 -14.47 -5.11
N LEU A 96 -15.18 -15.60 -5.72
CA LEU A 96 -15.99 -16.21 -6.76
C LEU A 96 -17.29 -16.68 -6.07
N GLY A 97 -18.31 -15.83 -6.08
CA GLY A 97 -19.69 -16.26 -5.96
C GLY A 97 -20.11 -17.03 -7.20
#